data_AF-A0A8T3Z1J6-F1
#
_entry.id   AF-A0A8T3Z1J6-F1
#
_cell.length_a   1.000
_cell.length_b   1.000
_cell.length_c   1.000
_cell.angle_alpha   90.00
_cell.angle_beta   90.00
_cell.angle_gamma   90.00
#
_symmetry.space_group_name_H-M   'P 1'
#
loop_
_entity.id
_entity.type
_entity.pdbx_description
1 polymer ?
#
loop_
_entity_poly.entity_id
_entity_poly.type
_entity_poly.pdbx_seq_one_letter_code
_entity_poly.pdbx_strand_id
1 'polypeptide(L)' 'MNKNLSRIAVLMISVVLVVLLYQTFLLEQYSTYNYLAIIAFVGFLFISIYDMRNADDNE' A
#
# COMPACT_ATOMS: atom_id res chain seq x y z
N MET A 1 -6.33 -15.83 7.69
CA MET A 1 -7.05 -14.58 7.32
C MET A 1 -7.74 -14.83 5.98
N ASN A 2 -8.98 -14.35 5.76
CA ASN A 2 -9.67 -14.61 4.49
C ASN A 2 -8.88 -13.96 3.35
N LYS A 3 -8.47 -14.76 2.36
CA LYS A 3 -7.67 -14.31 1.21
C LYS A 3 -8.34 -13.19 0.42
N ASN A 4 -9.67 -13.18 0.36
CA ASN A 4 -10.41 -12.09 -0.28
C ASN A 4 -10.26 -10.77 0.50
N LEU A 5 -10.22 -10.84 1.84
CA LEU A 5 -10.01 -9.65 2.68
C LEU A 5 -8.58 -9.10 2.49
N SER A 6 -7.56 -9.96 2.48
CA SER A 6 -6.17 -9.54 2.23
C SER A 6 -6.01 -8.95 0.82
N ARG A 7 -6.69 -9.52 -0.18
CA ARG A 7 -6.70 -8.97 -1.55
C ARG A 7 -7.33 -7.58 -1.61
N ILE A 8 -8.44 -7.36 -0.91
CA ILE A 8 -9.09 -6.04 -0.81
C ILE A 8 -8.14 -5.05 -0.12
N ALA A 9 -7.47 -5.46 0.97
CA ALA A 9 -6.51 -4.60 1.66
C ALA A 9 -5.35 -4.16 0.75
N VAL A 10 -4.74 -5.09 0.02
CA VAL A 10 -3.68 -4.79 -0.96
C VAL A 10 -4.16 -3.80 -2.02
N LEU A 11 -5.39 -3.99 -2.52
CA LEU A 11 -5.97 -3.11 -3.53
C LEU A 11 -6.21 -1.70 -2.99
N MET A 12 -6.76 -1.58 -1.78
CA MET A 12 -7.00 -0.30 -1.12
C MET A 12 -5.68 0.47 -0.83
N ILE A 13 -4.67 -0.23 -0.31
CA ILE A 13 -3.34 0.36 -0.06
C ILE A 13 -2.72 0.85 -1.37
N SER A 14 -2.85 0.07 -2.45
CA SER A 14 -2.35 0.45 -3.78
C SER A 14 -3.03 1.72 -4.30
N VAL A 15 -4.35 1.85 -4.14
CA VAL A 15 -5.10 3.05 -4.55
C VAL A 15 -4.62 4.28 -3.78
N VAL A 16 -4.48 4.19 -2.46
CA VAL A 16 -3.98 5.31 -1.64
C VAL A 16 -2.56 5.70 -2.05
N LEU A 17 -1.70 4.72 -2.32
CA LEU A 17 -0.33 4.99 -2.77
C LEU A 17 -0.32 5.77 -4.10
N VAL A 18 -1.17 5.39 -5.07
CA VAL A 18 -1.30 6.11 -6.34
C VAL A 18 -1.74 7.56 -6.12
N VAL A 19 -2.70 7.80 -5.20
CA VAL A 19 -3.15 9.16 -4.86
C VAL A 19 -2.01 9.98 -4.24
N LEU A 20 -1.22 9.41 -3.34
CA LEU A 20 -0.07 10.09 -2.73
C LEU A 20 1.00 10.43 -3.76
N LEU A 21 1.29 9.52 -4.70
CA LEU A 21 2.22 9.77 -5.80
C LEU A 21 1.69 10.88 -6.70
N TYR A 22 0.40 10.87 -7.03
CA TYR A 22 -0.23 11.93 -7.82
C TYR A 22 -0.11 13.29 -7.14
N GLN A 23 -0.46 13.39 -5.86
CA GLN A 23 -0.35 14.65 -5.12
C GLN A 23 1.10 15.14 -5.05
N THR A 24 2.05 14.24 -4.79
CA THR A 24 3.45 14.62 -4.60
C THR A 24 4.10 15.08 -5.90
N PHE A 25 3.91 14.33 -6.98
CA PHE A 25 4.66 14.54 -8.23
C PHE A 25 3.90 15.33 -9.28
N LEU A 26 2.59 15.11 -9.44
CA LEU A 26 1.80 15.78 -10.48
C LEU A 26 1.21 17.11 -10.01
N LEU A 27 0.92 17.24 -8.71
CA LEU A 27 0.50 18.52 -8.10
C LEU A 27 1.66 19.27 -7.43
N GLU A 28 2.89 18.79 -7.60
CA GLU A 28 4.13 19.40 -7.08
C GLU A 28 4.12 19.66 -5.56
N GLN A 29 3.35 18.87 -4.80
CA GLN A 29 3.27 19.00 -3.34
C GLN A 29 4.47 18.29 -2.67
N TYR A 30 5.65 18.87 -2.86
CA TYR A 30 6.90 18.36 -2.30
C TYR A 30 7.02 18.69 -0.81
N SER A 31 6.36 17.87 0.01
CA SER A 31 6.42 17.94 1.47
C SER A 31 7.11 16.71 2.05
N THR A 32 7.96 16.90 3.05
CA THR A 32 8.60 15.80 3.80
C THR A 32 7.56 14.78 4.30
N TYR A 33 6.38 15.24 4.71
CA TYR A 33 5.30 14.36 5.16
C TYR A 33 4.75 13.48 4.03
N ASN A 34 4.65 13.99 2.81
CA ASN A 34 4.19 13.22 1.65
C ASN A 34 5.19 12.11 1.31
N TYR A 35 6.49 12.41 1.36
CA TYR A 35 7.54 11.41 1.16
C TYR A 35 7.53 10.33 2.24
N LEU A 36 7.38 10.72 3.52
CA LEU A 36 7.26 9.76 4.62
C LEU A 36 6.01 8.88 4.49
N ALA A 37 4.88 9.47 4.08
CA ALA A 37 3.66 8.73 3.82
C ALA A 37 3.84 7.73 2.66
N ILE A 38 4.47 8.13 1.55
CA ILE A 38 4.77 7.22 0.44
C ILE A 38 5.62 6.04 0.92
N ILE A 39 6.70 6.30 1.66
CA ILE A 39 7.59 5.23 2.18
C ILE A 39 6.81 4.28 3.10
N ALA A 40 5.99 4.82 4.01
CA ALA A 40 5.18 4.02 4.91
C ALA A 40 4.17 3.14 4.15
N PHE A 41 3.46 3.71 3.17
CA PHE A 41 2.49 2.97 2.37
C PHE A 41 3.13 1.91 1.47
N VAL A 42 4.33 2.17 0.93
CA VAL A 42 5.12 1.15 0.23
C VAL A 42 5.46 0.00 1.18
N GLY A 43 5.93 0.31 2.40
CA GLY A 43 6.22 -0.70 3.42
C GLY A 43 4.99 -1.54 3.78
N PHE A 44 3.85 -0.90 4.03
CA PHE A 44 2.59 -1.60 4.29
C PHE A 44 2.14 -2.46 3.12
N LEU A 45 2.29 -1.98 1.88
CA LEU A 45 1.95 -2.75 0.69
C LEU A 45 2.76 -4.05 0.60
N PHE A 46 4.07 -3.99 0.86
CA PHE A 46 4.93 -5.19 0.90
C PHE A 46 4.49 -6.18 1.97
N ILE A 47 4.20 -5.69 3.19
CA ILE A 47 3.73 -6.54 4.29
C ILE A 47 2.39 -7.20 3.94
N SER A 48 1.44 -6.43 3.40
CA SER A 48 0.12 -6.95 3.01
C SER A 48 0.20 -7.95 1.86
N ILE A 49 1.10 -7.75 0.90
CA ILE A 49 1.33 -8.72 -0.18
C ILE A 49 1.96 -10.01 0.37
N TYR A 50 2.94 -9.89 1.27
CA TYR A 50 3.57 -11.05 1.91
C TYR A 50 2.54 -11.87 2.69
N ASP A 51 1.76 -11.21 3.55
CA ASP A 51 0.71 -11.84 4.32
C ASP A 51 -0.37 -12.49 3.44
N MET A 52 -0.81 -11.81 2.36
CA MET A 52 -1.74 -12.37 1.39
C MET A 52 -1.20 -13.65 0.71
N ARG A 53 0.10 -13.70 0.41
CA ARG A 53 0.73 -14.89 -0.20
C ARG A 53 0.82 -16.04 0.78
N ASN A 54 1.20 -15.76 2.02
CA ASN A 54 1.36 -16.76 3.08
C ASN A 54 0.02 -17.21 3.70
N ALA A 55 -1.09 -16.56 3.36
CA ALA A 55 -2.42 -16.95 3.79
C ALA A 55 -2.91 -18.28 3.16
N ASP A 56 -2.30 -18.74 2.06
CA ASP A 56 -2.58 -20.05 1.43
C ASP A 56 -1.75 -21.19 2.04
N ASP A 57 -0.49 -20.94 2.43
CA ASP A 57 0.44 -21.98 2.91
C ASP A 57 0.10 -22.48 4.34
N ASN A 58 -0.99 -22.00 4.93
CA ASN A 58 -1.45 -22.34 6.29
C ASN A 58 -2.83 -23.05 6.31
N GLU A 59 -3.32 -23.54 5.17
CA GLU A 59 -4.37 -24.58 5.10
C GLU A 59 -3.74 -25.93 4.71
#